data_AF-A0A177AVG1-F1
#
_entry.id   AF-A0A177AVG1-F1
#
_cell.length_a   1.000
_cell.length_b   1.000
_cell.length_c   1.000
_cell.angle_alpha   90.00
_cell.angle_beta   90.00
_cell.angle_gamma   90.00
#
_symmetry.space_group_name_H-M   'P 1'
#
loop_
_entity.id
_entity.type
_entity.pdbx_description
1 polymer ?
#
loop_
_entity_poly.entity_id
_entity_poly.type
_entity_poly.pdbx_seq_one_letter_code
_entity_poly.pdbx_strand_id
1 'polypeptide(L)'
;MNFVIFGLSIFLSVTDSKQYCLLEKFYANCQPNLILIKHANFGRMSPGKCITAQNPASIGCKTDVIHFVDSICSGNQNCSFFVSDIERYIMNDHCQSIDYKSYLELTYRCLPVFFKN
;
A
#
# COMPACT_ATOMS: atom_id res chain seq x y z
N MET A 1 18.45 -8.42 -11.85
CA MET A 1 19.09 -8.00 -13.11
C MET A 1 19.81 -6.70 -12.82
N ASN A 2 21.15 -6.76 -12.72
CA ASN A 2 21.98 -5.63 -12.29
C ASN A 2 22.21 -4.68 -13.45
N PHE A 3 21.86 -3.41 -13.30
CA PHE A 3 22.31 -2.34 -14.19
C PHE A 3 23.35 -1.49 -13.45
N VAL A 4 24.60 -1.55 -13.94
CA VAL A 4 25.70 -0.67 -13.52
C VAL A 4 25.79 0.44 -14.56
N ILE A 5 25.44 1.67 -14.19
CA ILE A 5 25.68 2.87 -15.01
C ILE A 5 26.71 3.74 -14.28
N PHE A 6 27.75 4.13 -15.01
CA PHE A 6 28.88 4.94 -14.59
C PHE A 6 28.47 6.25 -13.87
N GLY A 7 29.17 6.59 -12.78
CA GLY A 7 29.57 7.98 -12.48
C GLY A 7 28.82 8.78 -11.41
N LEU A 8 27.59 8.43 -11.05
CA LEU A 8 26.92 8.95 -9.85
C LEU A 8 26.07 7.82 -9.29
N SER A 9 26.46 7.26 -8.15
CA SER A 9 25.67 6.26 -7.45
C SER A 9 24.42 6.93 -6.87
N ILE A 10 23.41 7.15 -7.71
CA ILE A 10 22.06 7.46 -7.25
C ILE A 10 21.56 6.15 -6.64
N PHE A 11 21.68 6.03 -5.31
CA PHE A 11 20.97 5.01 -4.57
C PHE A 11 19.48 5.34 -4.65
N LEU A 12 18.82 4.91 -5.73
CA LEU A 12 17.37 4.84 -5.77
C LEU A 12 16.97 3.81 -4.71
N SER A 13 16.57 4.32 -3.55
CA SER A 13 15.87 3.51 -2.55
C SER A 13 14.50 3.18 -3.11
N VAL A 14 14.45 2.14 -3.96
CA VAL A 14 13.20 1.55 -4.43
C VAL A 14 12.44 1.16 -3.18
N THR A 15 11.40 1.93 -2.87
CA THR A 15 10.52 1.63 -1.75
C THR A 15 9.60 0.54 -2.26
N ASP A 16 9.94 -0.71 -1.98
CA ASP A 16 9.18 -1.86 -2.47
C ASP A 16 7.75 -1.81 -1.95
N SER A 17 6.79 -1.83 -2.87
CA SER A 17 5.37 -1.75 -2.54
C SER A 17 4.84 -3.13 -2.22
N LYS A 18 4.23 -3.30 -1.04
CA LYS A 18 3.74 -4.61 -0.60
C LYS A 18 2.26 -4.79 -0.94
N GLN A 19 1.94 -5.98 -1.44
CA GLN A 19 0.57 -6.41 -1.69
C GLN A 19 0.00 -7.15 -0.47
N TYR A 20 -1.22 -6.76 -0.08
CA TYR A 20 -2.01 -7.37 0.97
C TYR A 20 -3.35 -7.80 0.40
N CYS A 21 -3.67 -9.09 0.48
CA CYS A 21 -4.89 -9.62 -0.12
C CYS A 21 -6.11 -9.25 0.72
N LEU A 22 -7.31 -9.32 0.13
CA LEU A 22 -8.55 -8.83 0.75
C LEU A 22 -8.80 -9.32 2.19
N LEU A 23 -8.50 -10.59 2.46
CA LEU A 23 -8.73 -11.22 3.77
C LEU A 23 -7.52 -11.10 4.72
N GLU A 24 -6.44 -10.47 4.28
CA GLU A 24 -5.26 -10.28 5.11
C GLU A 24 -5.42 -9.09 6.05
N LYS A 25 -4.63 -9.11 7.12
CA LYS A 25 -4.49 -8.01 8.05
C LYS A 25 -3.21 -7.25 7.74
N PHE A 26 -3.32 -5.95 7.54
CA PHE A 26 -2.15 -5.07 7.53
C PHE A 26 -1.65 -4.88 8.97
N TYR A 27 -0.32 -4.89 9.14
CA TYR A 27 0.33 -4.57 10.40
C TYR A 27 1.63 -3.82 10.16
N ALA A 28 1.78 -2.68 10.83
CA ALA A 28 3.02 -1.90 10.87
C ALA A 28 3.38 -1.58 12.32
N ASN A 29 4.67 -1.68 12.62
CA ASN A 29 5.28 -1.26 13.87
C ASN A 29 6.52 -0.43 13.54
N CYS A 30 6.57 0.77 14.09
CA CYS A 30 7.65 1.73 13.89
C CYS A 30 8.34 2.12 15.20
N GLN A 31 8.04 1.49 16.35
CA GLN A 31 8.62 1.90 17.64
C GLN A 31 10.15 1.98 17.58
N PRO A 32 10.77 3.11 17.99
CA PRO A 32 10.19 4.27 18.70
C PRO A 32 9.63 5.40 17.81
N ASN A 33 9.70 5.27 16.49
CA ASN A 33 9.30 6.23 15.46
C ASN A 33 7.80 6.20 15.14
N LEU A 34 7.34 7.16 14.32
CA LEU A 34 5.96 7.23 13.84
C LEU A 34 5.83 6.73 12.40
N ILE A 35 4.69 6.11 12.11
CA ILE A 35 4.33 5.67 10.77
C ILE A 35 4.00 6.90 9.90
N LEU A 36 4.49 6.90 8.68
CA LEU A 36 4.03 7.76 7.58
C LEU A 36 3.68 6.86 6.40
N ILE A 37 2.41 6.82 6.00
CA ILE A 37 2.02 6.17 4.74
C ILE A 37 2.54 7.01 3.57
N LYS A 38 3.06 6.34 2.54
CA LYS A 38 3.62 6.98 1.35
C LYS A 38 2.75 6.78 0.13
N HIS A 39 2.23 5.57 -0.03
CA HIS A 39 1.32 5.18 -1.10
C HIS A 39 0.35 4.15 -0.57
N ALA A 40 -0.93 4.25 -0.96
CA ALA A 40 -1.92 3.21 -0.73
C ALA A 40 -2.93 3.19 -1.88
N ASN A 41 -2.90 2.14 -2.68
CA ASN A 41 -3.87 1.90 -3.73
C ASN A 41 -4.64 0.63 -3.42
N PHE A 42 -5.94 0.60 -3.68
CA PHE A 42 -6.76 -0.60 -3.54
C PHE A 42 -7.40 -0.96 -4.88
N GLY A 43 -7.39 -2.24 -5.23
CA GLY A 43 -8.02 -2.72 -6.45
C GLY A 43 -7.33 -3.93 -7.05
N ARG A 44 -7.22 -3.94 -8.37
CA ARG A 44 -6.70 -5.05 -9.19
C ARG A 44 -5.65 -4.50 -10.16
N MET A 45 -4.49 -4.09 -9.66
CA MET A 45 -3.51 -3.35 -10.47
C MET A 45 -2.79 -4.28 -11.44
N SER A 46 -2.24 -5.37 -10.93
CA SER A 46 -1.42 -6.30 -11.69
C SER A 46 -1.49 -7.71 -11.10
N PRO A 47 -1.13 -8.74 -11.88
CA PRO A 47 -0.89 -10.07 -11.33
C PRO A 47 0.19 -10.02 -10.24
N GLY A 48 0.07 -10.90 -9.27
CA GLY A 48 0.95 -10.96 -8.11
C GLY A 48 0.48 -11.99 -7.09
N LYS A 49 0.76 -11.73 -5.81
CA LYS A 49 0.43 -12.63 -4.71
C LYS A 49 -1.08 -12.90 -4.61
N CYS A 50 -1.90 -11.87 -4.81
CA CYS A 50 -3.34 -11.92 -4.54
C CYS A 50 -4.19 -12.26 -5.77
N ILE A 51 -3.70 -11.95 -6.97
CA ILE A 51 -4.37 -12.20 -8.25
C ILE A 51 -3.36 -12.86 -9.18
N THR A 52 -3.61 -14.12 -9.55
CA THR A 52 -2.73 -14.86 -10.49
C THR A 52 -3.22 -14.78 -11.93
N ALA A 53 -4.50 -14.45 -12.14
CA ALA A 53 -5.10 -14.31 -13.45
C ALA A 53 -4.49 -13.12 -14.20
N GLN A 54 -4.12 -13.35 -15.46
CA GLN A 54 -3.54 -12.33 -16.35
C GLN A 54 -4.58 -11.75 -17.32
N ASN A 55 -5.86 -12.11 -17.17
CA ASN A 55 -6.90 -11.61 -18.06
C ASN A 55 -6.99 -10.08 -17.93
N PRO A 56 -6.84 -9.30 -19.03
CA PRO A 56 -6.91 -7.85 -18.99
C PRO A 56 -8.21 -7.31 -18.38
N ALA A 57 -9.33 -8.04 -18.51
CA ALA A 57 -10.60 -7.65 -17.88
C ALA A 57 -10.55 -7.71 -16.34
N SER A 58 -9.59 -8.46 -15.77
CA SER A 58 -9.45 -8.69 -14.33
C SER A 58 -8.33 -7.87 -13.66
N ILE A 59 -7.61 -7.01 -14.41
CA ILE A 59 -6.50 -6.20 -13.92
C ILE A 59 -6.52 -4.77 -14.49
N GLY A 60 -5.69 -3.86 -13.98
CA GLY A 60 -5.57 -2.46 -14.42
C GLY A 60 -6.44 -1.43 -13.69
N CYS A 61 -7.22 -1.82 -12.67
CA CYS A 61 -8.05 -0.88 -11.91
C CYS A 61 -7.46 -0.60 -10.53
N LYS A 62 -7.46 0.66 -10.09
CA LYS A 62 -7.07 1.07 -8.74
C LYS A 62 -7.82 2.31 -8.27
N THR A 63 -8.05 2.36 -6.97
CA THR A 63 -8.54 3.52 -6.24
C THR A 63 -7.44 3.99 -5.30
N ASP A 64 -7.14 5.29 -5.28
CA ASP A 64 -6.27 5.86 -4.27
C ASP A 64 -7.00 5.87 -2.93
N VAL A 65 -6.46 5.15 -1.94
CA VAL A 65 -7.03 5.03 -0.60
C VAL A 65 -6.08 5.59 0.46
N ILE A 66 -5.10 6.41 0.05
CA ILE A 66 -4.11 6.99 0.94
C ILE A 66 -4.77 7.74 2.09
N HIS A 67 -5.81 8.53 1.85
CA HIS A 67 -6.52 9.27 2.88
C HIS A 67 -7.12 8.38 3.97
N PHE A 68 -7.68 7.23 3.59
CA PHE A 68 -8.22 6.26 4.55
C PHE A 68 -7.10 5.71 5.42
N VAL A 69 -6.05 5.17 4.80
CA VAL A 69 -4.94 4.53 5.52
C VAL A 69 -4.17 5.55 6.37
N ASP A 70 -3.92 6.75 5.84
CA ASP A 70 -3.29 7.84 6.58
C ASP A 70 -4.07 8.19 7.84
N SER A 71 -5.40 8.32 7.73
CA SER A 71 -6.25 8.74 8.85
C SER A 71 -6.20 7.79 10.05
N ILE A 72 -5.87 6.51 9.81
CA ILE A 72 -5.83 5.48 10.86
C ILE A 72 -4.41 5.07 11.24
N CYS A 73 -3.41 5.27 10.38
CA CYS A 73 -2.03 4.80 10.63
C CYS A 73 -1.01 5.91 10.82
N SER A 74 -1.07 7.00 10.06
CA SER A 74 -0.01 8.00 10.08
C SER A 74 0.02 8.74 11.42
N GLY A 75 1.22 8.97 11.95
CA GLY A 75 1.42 9.55 13.29
C GLY A 75 1.30 8.55 14.45
N ASN A 76 0.90 7.31 14.20
CA ASN A 76 0.92 6.24 15.21
C ASN A 76 2.24 5.47 15.19
N GLN A 77 2.62 4.88 16.32
CA GLN A 77 3.78 3.96 16.37
C GLN A 77 3.44 2.57 15.85
N ASN A 78 2.18 2.15 16.00
CA ASN A 78 1.66 0.85 15.59
C ASN A 78 0.34 1.06 14.84
N CYS A 79 0.10 0.31 13.77
CA CYS A 79 -1.16 0.34 13.04
C CYS A 79 -1.55 -1.07 12.58
N SER A 80 -2.84 -1.38 12.62
CA SER A 80 -3.35 -2.61 12.05
C SER A 80 -4.83 -2.50 11.68
N PHE A 81 -5.21 -3.07 10.53
CA PHE A 81 -6.60 -3.12 10.06
C PHE A 81 -6.77 -4.30 9.09
N PHE A 82 -8.00 -4.77 8.90
CA PHE A 82 -8.28 -5.77 7.87
C PHE A 82 -8.41 -5.09 6.52
N VAL A 83 -7.81 -5.66 5.47
CA VAL A 83 -7.86 -5.05 4.14
C VAL A 83 -9.31 -4.89 3.62
N SER A 84 -10.20 -5.78 4.03
CA SER A 84 -11.65 -5.70 3.74
C SER A 84 -12.36 -4.47 4.34
N ASP A 85 -11.78 -3.79 5.33
CA ASP A 85 -12.36 -2.55 5.86
C ASP A 85 -12.32 -1.41 4.82
N ILE A 86 -11.42 -1.48 3.84
CA ILE A 86 -11.33 -0.51 2.73
C ILE A 86 -12.54 -0.63 1.79
N GLU A 87 -13.09 -1.82 1.57
CA GLU A 87 -14.24 -2.00 0.67
C GLU A 87 -15.46 -1.18 1.12
N ARG A 88 -15.61 -1.00 2.44
CA ARG A 88 -16.66 -0.15 3.02
C ARG A 88 -16.39 1.33 2.81
N TYR A 89 -15.13 1.74 2.70
CA TYR A 89 -14.74 3.12 2.42
C TYR A 89 -14.97 3.49 0.94
N ILE A 90 -14.75 2.55 0.01
CA ILE A 90 -14.82 2.80 -1.44
C ILE A 90 -16.13 2.32 -2.09
N MET A 91 -17.23 2.18 -1.34
CA MET A 91 -18.48 1.54 -1.81
C MET A 91 -19.12 2.14 -3.09
N ASN A 92 -18.70 3.32 -3.51
CA ASN A 92 -19.21 3.99 -4.72
C ASN A 92 -18.11 4.15 -5.79
N ASP A 93 -16.97 3.50 -5.63
CA ASP A 93 -15.87 3.62 -6.57
C ASP A 93 -15.99 2.64 -7.74
N HIS A 94 -15.69 3.14 -8.93
CA HIS A 94 -15.70 2.40 -10.20
C HIS A 94 -14.77 1.18 -10.25
N CYS A 95 -13.74 1.12 -9.40
CA CYS A 95 -12.88 -0.04 -9.28
C CYS A 95 -13.42 -1.11 -8.32
N GLN A 96 -14.52 -0.86 -7.63
CA GLN A 96 -15.22 -1.93 -6.92
C GLN A 96 -15.84 -2.90 -7.92
N SER A 97 -15.56 -4.18 -7.78
CA SER A 97 -16.18 -5.22 -8.58
C SER A 97 -16.53 -6.39 -7.69
N ILE A 98 -17.79 -6.82 -7.75
CA ILE A 98 -18.25 -8.00 -7.02
C ILE A 98 -17.62 -9.27 -7.62
N ASP A 99 -17.36 -9.26 -8.92
CA ASP A 99 -16.90 -10.44 -9.66
C ASP A 99 -15.36 -10.65 -9.62
N TYR A 100 -14.60 -9.67 -9.14
CA TYR A 100 -13.13 -9.71 -9.19
C TYR A 100 -12.52 -9.45 -7.82
N LYS A 101 -11.54 -10.28 -7.46
CA LYS A 101 -10.74 -10.09 -6.24
C LYS A 101 -9.99 -8.75 -6.31
N SER A 102 -9.93 -8.05 -5.19
CA SER A 102 -9.11 -6.85 -5.01
C SER A 102 -8.06 -7.05 -3.92
N TYR A 103 -7.03 -6.23 -3.92
CA TYR A 103 -5.97 -6.21 -2.94
C TYR A 103 -5.49 -4.78 -2.67
N LEU A 104 -4.83 -4.59 -1.53
CA LEU A 104 -4.18 -3.34 -1.15
C LEU A 104 -2.70 -3.40 -1.56
N GLU A 105 -2.23 -2.37 -2.24
CA GLU A 105 -0.81 -2.10 -2.47
C GLU A 105 -0.41 -0.89 -1.63
N LEU A 106 0.53 -1.06 -0.70
CA LEU A 106 0.87 -0.04 0.30
C LEU A 106 2.37 0.06 0.57
N THR A 107 2.85 1.30 0.76
CA THR A 107 4.17 1.61 1.32
C THR A 107 4.06 2.56 2.51
N TYR A 108 4.92 2.36 3.50
CA TYR A 108 5.04 3.26 4.65
C TYR A 108 6.52 3.45 5.04
N ARG A 109 6.80 4.48 5.82
CA ARG A 109 8.11 4.72 6.44
C ARG A 109 7.94 5.00 7.93
N CYS A 110 8.98 4.68 8.69
CA CYS A 110 9.09 5.08 10.09
C CYS A 110 9.92 6.36 10.19
N LEU A 111 9.34 7.43 10.72
CA LEU A 111 9.99 8.72 10.88
C LEU A 111 10.26 9.05 12.36
N PRO A 112 11.49 9.46 12.72
CA PRO A 112 11.78 9.91 14.08
C PRO A 112 11.03 11.20 14.42
N VAL A 113 10.69 11.36 15.70
CA VAL A 113 10.11 12.59 16.24
C VAL A 113 11.23 13.50 16.72
N PHE A 114 11.39 14.66 16.09
CA PHE A 114 12.31 15.70 16.55
C PHE A 114 11.52 16.79 17.27
N PHE A 115 11.73 16.93 18.57
CA PHE A 115 11.25 18.10 19.33
C PHE A 115 12.27 19.22 19.18
N LYS A 116 11.82 20.38 18.65
CA LYS A 116 12.61 21.60 18.68
C LYS A 116 12.30 22.32 19.98
N ASN A 117 13.27 22.36 20.90
CA ASN A 117 13.21 23.18 22.12
C ASN A 117 13.38 24.66 21.79
#